data_AF-A0A965S2Y3-F1
#
_entry.id   AF-A0A965S2Y3-F1
#
_cell.length_a   1.000
_cell.length_b   1.000
_cell.length_c   1.000
_cell.angle_alpha   90.00
_cell.angle_beta   90.00
_cell.angle_gamma   90.00
#
_symmetry.space_group_name_H-M   'P 1'
#
loop_
_entity.id
_entity.type
_entity.pdbx_description
1 polymer ?
#
loop_
_entity_poly.entity_id
_entity_poly.type
_entity_poly.pdbx_seq_one_letter_code
_entity_poly.pdbx_strand_id
1 'polypeptide(L)'
;MKLDNKINKSTIYISFYDASINKVVPEYIPTETTRFGLWFTNKLNDMYLRFGIQLNYWNLRHLLDYEMRKTEDLLFIIHVIEDHDGIAPTRRERKFYTKIKGLYGNEMEQLIKPYITEKKEQDPIVHPYYLAYKKRWLRPKDSQAKRFYHGMDRYDLDVMFETLINRIKTESNNYKYKKAYYKRMLKK
;
A
#
# COMPACT_ATOMS: atom_id res chain seq x y z
N MET A 1 9.56 -24.52 -17.29
CA MET A 1 10.08 -23.61 -16.25
C MET A 1 9.21 -23.80 -15.01
N LYS A 2 9.74 -24.39 -13.93
CA LYS A 2 8.96 -24.60 -12.69
C LYS A 2 8.89 -23.25 -11.95
N LEU A 3 7.70 -22.69 -11.82
CA LEU A 3 7.43 -21.59 -10.88
C LEU A 3 7.59 -22.16 -9.48
N ASP A 4 8.73 -21.91 -8.84
CA ASP A 4 8.91 -22.12 -7.41
C ASP A 4 8.04 -21.11 -6.66
N ASN A 5 6.75 -21.42 -6.59
CA ASN A 5 5.79 -20.77 -5.72
C ASN A 5 6.12 -21.18 -4.27
N LYS A 6 7.20 -20.63 -3.72
CA LYS A 6 7.29 -20.44 -2.27
C LYS A 6 6.20 -19.46 -1.88
N ILE A 7 5.01 -19.99 -1.63
CA ILE A 7 3.89 -19.26 -1.03
C ILE A 7 4.36 -18.90 0.38
N ASN A 8 5.01 -17.75 0.49
CA ASN A 8 5.27 -17.15 1.79
C ASN A 8 3.89 -16.73 2.32
N LYS A 9 3.44 -17.31 3.44
CA LYS A 9 2.05 -17.23 3.96
C LYS A 9 1.49 -15.80 4.12
N SER A 10 2.34 -14.79 4.01
CA SER A 10 2.04 -13.36 4.05
C SER A 10 1.71 -12.70 2.70
N THR A 11 1.73 -13.45 1.58
CA THR A 11 1.85 -12.86 0.23
C THR A 11 1.36 -13.73 -0.92
N ILE A 12 0.75 -13.10 -1.92
CA ILE A 12 0.38 -13.70 -3.20
C ILE A 12 1.00 -12.86 -4.31
N TYR A 13 1.73 -13.49 -5.24
CA TYR A 13 2.14 -12.85 -6.48
C TYR A 13 1.19 -13.27 -7.59
N ILE A 14 0.62 -12.30 -8.30
CA ILE A 14 -0.15 -12.53 -9.52
C ILE A 14 0.69 -12.01 -10.66
N SER A 15 0.74 -12.71 -11.79
CA SER A 15 1.50 -12.26 -12.96
C SER A 15 0.57 -11.90 -14.09
N PHE A 16 0.88 -10.82 -14.82
CA PHE A 16 0.24 -10.48 -16.08
C PHE A 16 1.30 -10.31 -17.16
N TYR A 17 0.92 -10.58 -18.42
CA TYR A 17 1.80 -10.31 -19.55
C TYR A 17 1.59 -8.89 -20.03
N ASP A 18 2.67 -8.11 -20.09
CA ASP A 18 2.69 -6.77 -20.67
C ASP A 18 3.28 -6.84 -22.08
N ALA A 19 2.41 -6.62 -23.07
CA ALA A 19 2.78 -6.67 -24.48
C ALA A 19 3.70 -5.50 -24.89
N SER A 20 3.66 -4.36 -24.17
CA SER A 20 4.47 -3.18 -24.50
C SER A 20 5.96 -3.40 -24.27
N ILE A 21 6.30 -4.20 -23.26
CA ILE A 21 7.67 -4.55 -22.88
C ILE A 21 8.01 -6.01 -23.13
N ASN A 22 7.08 -6.76 -23.75
CA ASN A 22 7.16 -8.20 -24.04
C ASN A 22 7.64 -9.03 -22.84
N LYS A 23 7.06 -8.77 -21.65
CA LYS A 23 7.48 -9.40 -20.39
C LYS A 23 6.31 -9.73 -19.49
N VAL A 24 6.50 -10.77 -18.69
CA VAL A 24 5.60 -11.10 -17.58
C VAL A 24 5.98 -10.24 -16.38
N VAL A 25 4.99 -9.52 -15.87
CA VAL A 25 5.12 -8.59 -14.76
C VAL A 25 4.47 -9.22 -13.53
N PRO A 26 5.20 -9.42 -12.43
CA PRO A 26 4.60 -9.84 -11.17
C PRO A 26 4.03 -8.63 -10.41
N GLU A 27 2.82 -8.79 -9.93
CA GLU A 27 2.10 -7.91 -9.03
C GLU A 27 2.06 -8.54 -7.63
N TYR A 28 2.54 -7.80 -6.64
CA TYR A 28 2.48 -8.15 -5.23
C TYR A 28 1.10 -7.85 -4.66
N ILE A 29 0.47 -8.86 -4.05
CA ILE A 29 -0.77 -8.73 -3.28
C ILE A 29 -0.46 -9.12 -1.83
N PRO A 30 -0.57 -8.18 -0.85
CA PRO A 30 -0.47 -8.55 0.56
C PRO A 30 -1.54 -9.60 0.91
N THR A 31 -1.30 -10.41 1.93
CA THR A 31 -2.38 -11.20 2.54
C THR A 31 -2.88 -10.56 3.82
N GLU A 32 -4.07 -11.00 4.22
CA GLU A 32 -4.67 -10.63 5.50
C GLU A 32 -3.72 -10.94 6.66
N THR A 33 -3.63 -10.03 7.62
CA THR A 33 -2.92 -10.30 8.87
C THR A 33 -3.67 -11.39 9.63
N THR A 34 -2.97 -12.42 10.08
CA THR A 34 -3.58 -13.45 10.93
C THR A 34 -4.06 -12.83 12.25
N ARG A 35 -5.08 -13.42 12.90
CA ARG A 35 -5.58 -12.94 14.21
C ARG A 35 -4.46 -12.82 15.26
N PHE A 36 -3.56 -13.81 15.27
CA PHE A 36 -2.40 -13.79 16.17
C PHE A 36 -1.43 -12.66 15.82
N GLY A 37 -1.14 -12.46 14.52
CA GLY A 37 -0.31 -11.35 14.06
C GLY A 37 -0.90 -9.99 14.46
N LEU A 38 -2.22 -9.82 14.30
CA LEU A 38 -2.93 -8.61 14.68
C LEU A 38 -2.85 -8.36 16.19
N TRP A 39 -3.10 -9.39 17.00
CA TRP A 39 -2.98 -9.31 18.46
C TRP A 39 -1.55 -8.91 18.89
N PHE A 40 -0.53 -9.54 18.30
CA PHE A 40 0.87 -9.26 18.60
C PHE A 40 1.26 -7.83 18.20
N THR A 41 0.85 -7.37 17.02
CA THR A 41 1.03 -5.98 16.58
C THR A 41 0.39 -5.00 17.54
N ASN A 42 -0.85 -5.24 17.98
CA ASN A 42 -1.52 -4.37 18.93
C ASN A 42 -0.75 -4.28 20.26
N LYS A 43 -0.26 -5.40 20.78
CA LYS A 43 0.55 -5.41 22.00
C LYS A 43 1.87 -4.65 21.85
N LEU A 44 2.54 -4.77 20.71
CA LEU A 44 3.75 -4.00 20.44
C LEU A 44 3.47 -2.49 20.33
N ASN A 45 2.37 -2.11 19.68
CA ASN A 45 1.98 -0.72 19.53
C ASN A 45 1.63 -0.09 20.90
N ASP A 46 0.86 -0.80 21.74
CA ASP A 46 0.57 -0.38 23.11
C ASP A 46 1.85 -0.14 23.91
N MET A 47 2.82 -1.05 23.79
CA MET A 47 4.11 -0.92 24.46
C MET A 47 4.88 0.30 23.98
N TYR A 48 4.96 0.53 22.67
CA TYR A 48 5.65 1.70 22.11
C TYR A 48 5.04 3.01 22.61
N LEU A 49 3.71 3.12 22.61
CA LEU A 49 3.00 4.29 23.12
C LEU A 49 3.26 4.51 24.62
N ARG A 50 3.30 3.44 25.43
CA ARG A 50 3.63 3.54 26.87
C ARG A 50 5.03 4.08 27.13
N PHE A 51 5.98 3.79 26.26
CA PHE A 51 7.36 4.30 26.36
C PHE A 51 7.57 5.63 25.63
N GLY A 52 6.50 6.30 25.16
CA GLY A 52 6.61 7.56 24.42
C GLY A 52 7.27 7.41 23.04
N ILE A 53 7.33 6.19 22.51
CA ILE A 53 7.87 5.93 21.18
C ILE A 53 6.77 6.20 20.15
N GLN A 54 7.04 7.13 19.24
CA GLN A 54 6.15 7.42 18.12
C GLN A 54 5.89 6.18 17.27
N LEU A 55 4.61 5.96 16.95
CA LEU A 55 4.18 4.94 16.01
C LEU A 55 4.25 5.52 14.60
N ASN A 56 4.82 4.77 13.67
CA ASN A 56 4.85 5.17 12.26
C ASN A 56 3.95 4.27 11.41
N TYR A 57 3.84 4.60 10.12
CA TYR A 57 3.13 3.80 9.13
C TYR A 57 3.38 2.29 9.25
N TRP A 58 4.64 1.87 9.45
CA TRP A 58 5.01 0.46 9.51
C TRP A 58 4.33 -0.28 10.67
N ASN A 59 4.17 0.38 11.81
CA ASN A 59 3.45 -0.17 12.97
C ASN A 59 1.96 -0.37 12.69
N LEU A 60 1.40 0.52 11.90
CA LEU A 60 -0.04 0.70 11.78
C LEU A 60 -0.61 0.01 10.51
N ARG A 61 0.22 -0.22 9.48
CA ARG A 61 -0.18 -0.91 8.22
C ARG A 61 -0.68 -2.33 8.42
N HIS A 62 -0.32 -2.99 9.52
CA HIS A 62 -0.75 -4.35 9.84
C HIS A 62 -2.19 -4.42 10.36
N LEU A 63 -2.74 -3.27 10.76
CA LEU A 63 -4.15 -3.10 11.11
C LEU A 63 -5.04 -2.94 9.86
N LEU A 64 -4.42 -2.68 8.71
CA LEU A 64 -5.10 -2.55 7.43
C LEU A 64 -5.40 -3.92 6.84
N ASP A 65 -6.56 -4.03 6.19
CA ASP A 65 -6.84 -5.14 5.28
C ASP A 65 -5.82 -5.15 4.12
N TYR A 66 -5.75 -6.27 3.42
CA TYR A 66 -4.71 -6.47 2.42
C TYR A 66 -4.75 -5.46 1.27
N GLU A 67 -5.94 -4.98 0.89
CA GLU A 67 -6.07 -4.02 -0.21
C GLU A 67 -5.67 -2.62 0.21
N MET A 68 -6.11 -2.20 1.38
CA MET A 68 -5.71 -0.91 1.94
C MET A 68 -4.23 -0.85 2.22
N ARG A 69 -3.66 -1.94 2.73
CA ARG A 69 -2.22 -2.04 2.92
C ARG A 69 -1.50 -1.80 1.62
N LYS A 70 -1.95 -2.42 0.52
CA LYS A 70 -1.35 -2.19 -0.80
C LYS A 70 -1.48 -0.73 -1.23
N THR A 71 -2.68 -0.18 -1.20
CA THR A 71 -2.91 1.23 -1.58
C THR A 71 -2.04 2.20 -0.77
N GLU A 72 -1.98 2.01 0.54
CA GLU A 72 -1.19 2.86 1.42
C GLU A 72 0.31 2.64 1.29
N ASP A 73 0.77 1.41 1.06
CA ASP A 73 2.17 1.10 0.78
C ASP A 73 2.63 1.85 -0.48
N LEU A 74 1.81 1.85 -1.54
CA LEU A 74 2.10 2.57 -2.78
C LEU A 74 2.08 4.09 -2.56
N LEU A 75 1.15 4.61 -1.77
CA LEU A 75 1.12 6.03 -1.41
C LEU A 75 2.34 6.44 -0.60
N PHE A 76 2.79 5.61 0.33
CA PHE A 76 4.03 5.82 1.07
C PHE A 76 5.24 5.87 0.14
N ILE A 77 5.33 4.97 -0.85
CA ILE A 77 6.38 5.00 -1.87
C ILE A 77 6.35 6.33 -2.63
N ILE A 78 5.18 6.73 -3.12
CA ILE A 78 5.02 7.99 -3.87
C ILE A 78 5.39 9.18 -2.99
N HIS A 79 5.03 9.16 -1.71
CA HIS A 79 5.43 10.18 -0.75
C HIS A 79 6.96 10.27 -0.63
N VAL A 80 7.66 9.15 -0.43
CA VAL A 80 9.14 9.16 -0.35
C VAL A 80 9.78 9.64 -1.65
N ILE A 81 9.24 9.27 -2.81
CA ILE A 81 9.79 9.69 -4.11
C ILE A 81 9.52 11.17 -4.40
N GLU A 82 8.28 11.63 -4.30
CA GLU A 82 7.89 13.00 -4.67
C GLU A 82 8.26 14.04 -3.59
N ASP A 83 8.17 13.69 -2.29
CA ASP A 83 8.33 14.67 -1.21
C ASP A 83 9.77 14.67 -0.61
N HIS A 84 10.56 13.64 -0.90
CA HIS A 84 11.92 13.47 -0.35
C HIS A 84 12.97 13.03 -1.37
N ASP A 85 12.71 13.20 -2.67
CA ASP A 85 13.62 12.82 -3.76
C ASP A 85 14.13 11.36 -3.65
N GLY A 86 13.29 10.47 -3.12
CA GLY A 86 13.62 9.05 -2.94
C GLY A 86 14.45 8.73 -1.69
N ILE A 87 14.76 9.71 -0.85
CA ILE A 87 15.56 9.56 0.38
C ILE A 87 14.69 9.87 1.59
N ALA A 88 14.08 8.85 2.20
CA ALA A 88 13.26 9.06 3.38
C ALA A 88 14.04 9.76 4.52
N PRO A 89 13.44 10.74 5.22
CA PRO A 89 14.13 11.62 6.15
C PRO A 89 14.64 10.87 7.39
N THR A 90 13.83 9.98 7.95
CA THR A 90 14.17 9.28 9.20
C THR A 90 14.80 7.91 8.95
N ARG A 91 15.69 7.45 9.86
CA ARG A 91 16.30 6.10 9.77
C ARG A 91 15.25 4.98 9.73
N ARG A 92 14.14 5.16 10.46
CA ARG A 92 13.03 4.19 10.50
C ARG A 92 12.29 4.15 9.16
N GLU A 93 11.94 5.30 8.59
CA GLU A 93 11.31 5.37 7.27
C GLU A 93 12.24 4.83 6.18
N ARG A 94 13.55 5.13 6.21
CA ARG A 94 14.51 4.55 5.25
C ARG A 94 14.50 3.03 5.27
N LYS A 95 14.63 2.43 6.46
CA LYS A 95 14.60 0.97 6.63
C LYS A 95 13.30 0.37 6.07
N PHE A 96 12.19 1.08 6.25
CA PHE A 96 10.90 0.65 5.79
C PHE A 96 10.73 0.80 4.27
N TYR A 97 11.10 1.95 3.71
CA TYR A 97 11.12 2.20 2.27
C TYR A 97 11.96 1.17 1.54
N THR A 98 13.16 0.82 2.05
CA THR A 98 13.98 -0.26 1.47
C THR A 98 13.24 -1.60 1.44
N LYS A 99 12.51 -1.95 2.50
CA LYS A 99 11.73 -3.20 2.54
C LYS A 99 10.60 -3.19 1.53
N ILE A 100 9.80 -2.11 1.50
CA ILE A 100 8.68 -1.99 0.57
C ILE A 100 9.13 -1.93 -0.88
N LYS A 101 10.23 -1.21 -1.16
CA LYS A 101 10.84 -1.17 -2.49
C LYS A 101 11.23 -2.57 -2.98
N GLY A 102 11.69 -3.44 -2.08
CA GLY A 102 11.94 -4.85 -2.41
C GLY A 102 10.67 -5.64 -2.73
N LEU A 103 9.53 -5.32 -2.10
CA LEU A 103 8.26 -6.02 -2.32
C LEU A 103 7.56 -5.59 -3.62
N TYR A 104 7.53 -4.29 -3.88
CA TYR A 104 6.81 -3.66 -5.00
C TYR A 104 7.74 -3.22 -6.13
N GLY A 105 8.96 -3.74 -6.20
CA GLY A 105 9.99 -3.21 -7.11
C GLY A 105 9.57 -3.21 -8.58
N ASN A 106 8.83 -4.23 -9.02
CA ASN A 106 8.34 -4.32 -10.40
C ASN A 106 7.23 -3.30 -10.67
N GLU A 107 6.26 -3.19 -9.77
CA GLU A 107 5.20 -2.19 -9.87
C GLU A 107 5.74 -0.77 -9.76
N MET A 108 6.78 -0.56 -8.96
CA MET A 108 7.45 0.73 -8.85
C MET A 108 7.98 1.20 -10.19
N GLU A 109 8.74 0.36 -10.89
CA GLU A 109 9.34 0.71 -12.18
C GLU A 109 8.29 0.88 -13.29
N GLN A 110 7.26 0.04 -13.29
CA GLN A 110 6.36 -0.08 -14.44
C GLN A 110 5.03 0.64 -14.29
N LEU A 111 4.59 0.91 -13.04
CA LEU A 111 3.26 1.43 -12.76
C LEU A 111 3.32 2.72 -11.93
N ILE A 112 4.26 2.84 -10.98
CA ILE A 112 4.36 4.01 -10.09
C ILE A 112 5.24 5.11 -10.67
N LYS A 113 6.44 4.78 -11.14
CA LYS A 113 7.35 5.78 -11.72
C LYS A 113 6.69 6.51 -12.88
N PRO A 114 6.11 5.82 -13.90
CA PRO A 114 5.38 6.50 -14.96
C PRO A 114 4.28 7.40 -14.42
N TYR A 115 3.51 6.99 -13.40
CA TYR A 115 2.48 7.83 -12.79
C TYR A 115 3.03 9.15 -12.19
N ILE A 116 4.24 9.12 -11.62
CA ILE A 116 4.91 10.30 -11.06
C ILE A 116 5.46 11.19 -12.20
N THR A 117 6.03 10.59 -13.25
CA THR A 117 6.64 11.31 -14.38
C THR A 117 5.60 11.82 -15.39
N GLU A 118 4.52 11.10 -15.66
CA GLU A 118 3.39 11.47 -16.55
C GLU A 118 2.61 12.68 -16.03
N LYS A 119 2.66 12.98 -14.73
CA LYS A 119 2.20 14.29 -14.22
C LYS A 119 3.01 15.46 -14.78
N LYS A 120 4.19 15.21 -15.36
CA LYS A 120 5.10 16.21 -15.92
C LYS A 120 5.16 16.19 -17.45
N GLU A 121 4.81 15.09 -18.12
CA GLU A 121 4.82 14.99 -19.58
C GLU A 121 3.56 14.24 -20.08
N GLN A 122 2.74 14.93 -20.88
CA GLN A 122 1.63 14.32 -21.62
C GLN A 122 2.20 13.60 -22.85
N ASP A 123 1.94 12.30 -23.04
CA ASP A 123 1.10 11.71 -24.11
C ASP A 123 1.26 10.16 -24.25
N PRO A 124 0.43 9.41 -25.03
CA PRO A 124 -0.47 8.42 -24.44
C PRO A 124 -0.55 7.08 -25.22
N ILE A 125 -0.11 5.96 -24.64
CA ILE A 125 -0.79 4.66 -24.87
C ILE A 125 -0.73 3.91 -23.54
N VAL A 126 -1.71 4.21 -22.70
CA VAL A 126 -1.76 3.60 -21.39
C VAL A 126 -2.41 2.23 -21.53
N HIS A 127 -1.59 1.17 -21.45
CA HIS A 127 -2.05 -0.21 -21.51
C HIS A 127 -3.29 -0.41 -20.60
N PRO A 128 -4.37 -1.10 -21.04
CA PRO A 128 -5.61 -1.22 -20.27
C PRO A 128 -5.42 -1.72 -18.83
N TYR A 129 -4.42 -2.59 -18.62
CA TYR A 129 -4.04 -3.04 -17.28
C TYR A 129 -3.50 -1.90 -16.41
N TYR A 130 -2.64 -1.01 -16.92
CA TYR A 130 -2.16 0.14 -16.16
C TYR A 130 -3.34 1.04 -15.76
N LEU A 131 -4.28 1.31 -16.67
CA LEU A 131 -5.47 2.12 -16.34
C LEU A 131 -6.28 1.47 -15.22
N ALA A 132 -6.50 0.17 -15.29
CA ALA A 132 -7.19 -0.59 -14.25
C ALA A 132 -6.41 -0.60 -12.93
N TYR A 133 -5.09 -0.76 -12.98
CA TYR A 133 -4.19 -0.74 -11.84
C TYR A 133 -4.22 0.62 -11.14
N LYS A 134 -4.04 1.71 -11.90
CA LYS A 134 -4.11 3.09 -11.42
C LYS A 134 -5.46 3.36 -10.76
N LYS A 135 -6.56 2.97 -11.41
CA LYS A 135 -7.92 3.14 -10.87
C LYS A 135 -8.18 2.36 -9.58
N ARG A 136 -7.56 1.18 -9.43
CA ARG A 136 -7.77 0.29 -8.29
C ARG A 136 -6.90 0.66 -7.10
N TRP A 137 -5.60 0.85 -7.34
CA TRP A 137 -4.60 0.87 -6.29
C TRP A 137 -4.05 2.26 -5.98
N LEU A 138 -3.98 3.13 -6.99
CA LEU A 138 -3.47 4.48 -6.83
C LEU A 138 -4.62 5.45 -6.55
N ARG A 139 -4.36 6.39 -5.66
CA ARG A 139 -5.33 7.43 -5.28
C ARG A 139 -4.66 8.78 -5.07
N PRO A 140 -5.42 9.87 -5.05
CA PRO A 140 -4.89 11.18 -4.71
C PRO A 140 -4.24 11.17 -3.31
N LYS A 141 -3.13 11.90 -3.16
CA LYS A 141 -2.49 12.11 -1.86
C LYS A 141 -3.44 12.85 -0.94
N ASP A 142 -3.58 12.34 0.28
CA ASP A 142 -4.26 13.05 1.37
C ASP A 142 -3.19 13.68 2.28
N SER A 143 -3.35 14.96 2.60
CA SER A 143 -2.46 15.68 3.51
C SER A 143 -2.41 15.04 4.91
N GLN A 144 -3.50 14.41 5.35
CA GLN A 144 -3.55 13.67 6.60
C GLN A 144 -2.72 12.38 6.53
N ALA A 145 -2.73 11.67 5.40
CA ALA A 145 -1.93 10.46 5.22
C ALA A 145 -0.42 10.75 5.29
N LYS A 146 0.04 11.95 4.91
CA LYS A 146 1.45 12.34 5.05
C LYS A 146 1.92 12.37 6.51
N ARG A 147 1.08 12.86 7.44
CA ARG A 147 1.42 12.90 8.87
C ARG A 147 1.66 11.50 9.43
N PHE A 148 0.85 10.54 8.99
CA PHE A 148 0.98 9.14 9.35
C PHE A 148 2.31 8.50 8.91
N TYR A 149 2.90 8.98 7.81
CA TYR A 149 4.17 8.48 7.28
C TYR A 149 5.39 8.96 8.08
N HIS A 150 5.31 10.16 8.65
CA HIS A 150 6.39 10.77 9.46
C HIS A 150 6.45 10.31 10.92
N GLY A 151 5.46 9.54 11.35
CA GLY A 151 5.34 9.12 12.75
C GLY A 151 4.43 10.06 13.53
N MET A 152 3.65 9.45 14.43
CA MET A 152 2.68 10.14 15.27
C MET A 152 2.96 9.80 16.73
N ASP A 153 2.85 10.79 17.59
CA ASP A 153 2.77 10.54 19.02
C ASP A 153 1.38 10.06 19.43
N ARG A 154 1.18 9.79 20.72
CA ARG A 154 -0.10 9.26 21.21
C ARG A 154 -1.27 10.22 21.00
N TYR A 155 -1.04 11.53 21.15
CA TYR A 155 -2.08 12.54 21.05
C TYR A 155 -2.53 12.72 19.58
N ASP A 156 -1.55 12.82 18.68
CA ASP A 156 -1.80 12.81 17.24
C ASP A 156 -2.51 11.54 16.80
N LEU A 157 -2.11 10.40 17.37
CA LEU A 157 -2.75 9.13 17.10
C LEU A 157 -4.19 9.14 17.59
N ASP A 158 -4.53 9.53 18.82
CA ASP A 158 -5.91 9.50 19.29
C ASP A 158 -6.86 10.36 18.41
N VAL A 159 -6.41 11.53 17.93
CA VAL A 159 -7.19 12.40 17.03
C VAL A 159 -7.28 11.83 15.61
N MET A 160 -6.18 11.31 15.10
CA MET A 160 -6.12 10.79 13.74
C MET A 160 -6.59 9.35 13.60
N PHE A 161 -6.58 8.56 14.66
CA PHE A 161 -6.88 7.14 14.63
C PHE A 161 -8.36 6.90 14.44
N GLU A 162 -9.24 7.71 15.02
CA GLU A 162 -10.66 7.66 14.65
C GLU A 162 -10.87 8.04 13.20
N THR A 163 -10.21 9.10 12.71
CA THR A 163 -10.33 9.54 11.32
C THR A 163 -9.79 8.47 10.35
N LEU A 164 -8.65 7.88 10.69
CA LEU A 164 -7.97 6.83 9.94
C LEU A 164 -8.81 5.55 9.96
N ILE A 165 -9.23 5.06 11.13
CA ILE A 165 -10.07 3.87 11.26
C ILE A 165 -11.43 4.08 10.61
N ASN A 166 -12.05 5.25 10.72
CA ASN A 166 -13.33 5.53 10.07
C ASN A 166 -13.18 5.62 8.56
N ARG A 167 -12.08 6.21 8.07
CA ARG A 167 -11.76 6.22 6.64
C ARG A 167 -11.49 4.80 6.13
N ILE A 168 -10.64 4.04 6.82
CA ILE A 168 -10.36 2.62 6.56
C ILE A 168 -11.68 1.85 6.54
N LYS A 169 -12.52 1.95 7.57
CA LYS A 169 -13.82 1.27 7.62
C LYS A 169 -14.71 1.66 6.44
N THR A 170 -14.80 2.95 6.11
CA THR A 170 -15.62 3.47 5.00
C THR A 170 -15.14 2.94 3.67
N GLU A 171 -13.84 2.98 3.41
CA GLU A 171 -13.24 2.47 2.18
C GLU A 171 -13.35 0.94 2.09
N SER A 172 -13.22 0.21 3.21
CA SER A 172 -13.35 -1.26 3.28
C SER A 172 -14.77 -1.64 2.92
N ASN A 173 -15.75 -0.91 3.48
CA ASN A 173 -17.16 -1.12 3.21
C ASN A 173 -17.48 -0.82 1.75
N ASN A 174 -17.07 0.34 1.22
CA ASN A 174 -17.25 0.70 -0.18
C ASN A 174 -16.67 -0.36 -1.12
N TYR A 175 -15.50 -0.89 -0.77
CA TYR A 175 -14.87 -1.95 -1.54
C TYR A 175 -15.65 -3.27 -1.45
N LYS A 176 -16.05 -3.71 -0.26
CA LYS A 176 -16.89 -4.91 -0.06
C LYS A 176 -18.20 -4.80 -0.87
N TYR A 177 -18.84 -3.64 -0.86
CA TYR A 177 -20.04 -3.37 -1.65
C TYR A 177 -19.77 -3.48 -3.14
N LYS A 178 -18.71 -2.84 -3.67
CA LYS A 178 -18.31 -2.96 -5.08
C LYS A 178 -18.01 -4.41 -5.47
N LYS A 179 -17.25 -5.14 -4.65
CA LYS A 179 -16.92 -6.56 -4.90
C LYS A 179 -18.18 -7.43 -4.91
N ALA A 180 -19.10 -7.22 -3.96
CA ALA A 180 -20.37 -7.93 -3.90
C ALA A 180 -21.29 -7.60 -5.08
N TYR A 181 -21.24 -6.36 -5.58
CA TYR A 181 -21.96 -5.93 -6.78
C TYR A 181 -21.42 -6.63 -8.03
N TYR A 182 -20.10 -6.57 -8.28
CA TYR A 182 -19.51 -7.21 -9.46
C TYR A 182 -19.67 -8.74 -9.43
N LYS A 183 -19.56 -9.37 -8.25
CA LYS A 183 -19.81 -10.82 -8.10
C LYS A 183 -21.26 -11.21 -8.44
N ARG A 184 -22.23 -10.31 -8.21
CA ARG A 184 -23.63 -10.53 -8.60
C ARG A 184 -23.84 -10.32 -10.10
N MET A 185 -23.19 -9.33 -10.69
CA MET A 185 -23.28 -9.05 -12.13
C MET A 185 -22.63 -10.15 -12.99
N LEU A 186 -21.50 -10.72 -12.55
CA LEU A 186 -20.80 -11.81 -13.26
C LEU A 186 -21.46 -13.19 -13.12
N LYS A 187 -22.50 -13.31 -12.29
CA LYS A 187 -23.30 -14.52 -12.13
C LYS A 187 -24.59 -14.51 -12.97
N LYS A 188 -24.89 -13.38 -13.62
CA LYS A 188 -25.94 -13.26 -14.62
C LYS A 188 -25.34 -13.45 -16.00
#